data_AF-A0A5Q3HEM2-F1
#
_entry.id   AF-A0A5Q3HEM2-F1
#
_cell.length_a   1.000
_cell.length_b   1.000
_cell.length_c   1.000
_cell.angle_alpha   90.00
_cell.angle_beta   90.00
_cell.angle_gamma   90.00
#
_symmetry.space_group_name_H-M   'P 1'
#
loop_
_entity.id
_entity.type
_entity.pdbx_description
1 polymer ?
#
loop_
_entity_poly.entity_id
_entity_poly.type
_entity_poly.pdbx_seq_one_letter_code
_entity_poly.pdbx_strand_id
1 'polypeptide(L)'
;MSSFLKYRLSLGGFLLSSFLLIYLSLWINAAFVIAFFVNVLFWSWRLKTVRCAQCGSPLAPPIGSSVVDIFRSFCATECGNCNSKLD
;
A
#
# COMPACT_ATOMS: atom_id res chain seq x y z
N MET A 1 -3.02 -18.28 0.18
CA MET A 1 -2.58 -17.02 -0.47
C MET A 1 -1.71 -16.26 0.52
N SER A 2 -0.41 -16.12 0.23
CA SER A 2 0.54 -15.50 1.16
C SER A 2 0.13 -14.08 1.57
N SER A 3 0.40 -13.72 2.83
CA SER A 3 0.27 -12.36 3.36
C SER A 3 1.05 -11.35 2.51
N PHE A 4 2.16 -11.75 1.90
CA PHE A 4 2.97 -10.92 1.02
C PHE A 4 2.29 -10.67 -0.34
N LEU A 5 1.71 -11.71 -0.94
CA LEU A 5 0.93 -11.56 -2.19
C LEU A 5 -0.28 -10.64 -1.98
N LYS A 6 -0.95 -10.73 -0.82
CA LYS A 6 -2.04 -9.83 -0.43
C LYS A 6 -1.57 -8.37 -0.28
N TYR A 7 -0.38 -8.16 0.28
CA TYR A 7 0.24 -6.83 0.38
C TYR A 7 0.51 -6.24 -1.00
N ARG A 8 1.19 -7.00 -1.89
CA ARG A 8 1.53 -6.57 -3.25
C ARG A 8 0.30 -6.28 -4.11
N LEU A 9 -0.72 -7.14 -4.08
CA LEU A 9 -1.98 -6.90 -4.79
C LEU A 9 -2.71 -5.67 -4.27
N SER A 10 -2.70 -5.46 -2.96
CA SER A 10 -3.34 -4.28 -2.38
C SER A 10 -2.62 -2.99 -2.77
N LEU A 11 -1.29 -3.01 -2.79
CA LEU A 11 -0.50 -1.86 -3.19
C LEU A 11 -0.61 -1.59 -4.71
N GLY A 12 -0.63 -2.64 -5.53
CA GLY A 12 -0.90 -2.51 -6.96
C GLY A 12 -2.29 -1.92 -7.24
N GLY A 13 -3.31 -2.36 -6.50
CA GLY A 13 -4.65 -1.78 -6.56
C GLY A 13 -4.69 -0.31 -6.13
N PHE A 14 -3.93 0.07 -5.10
CA PHE A 14 -3.78 1.46 -4.66
C PHE A 14 -3.18 2.34 -5.76
N LEU A 15 -2.08 1.89 -6.39
CA LEU A 15 -1.43 2.64 -7.46
C LEU A 15 -2.34 2.80 -8.68
N LEU A 16 -2.99 1.71 -9.11
CA LEU A 16 -3.88 1.74 -10.27
C LEU A 16 -5.09 2.65 -10.05
N SER A 17 -5.73 2.56 -8.89
CA SER A 17 -6.89 3.39 -8.53
C SER A 17 -6.50 4.86 -8.35
N SER A 18 -5.34 5.14 -7.76
CA SER A 18 -4.82 6.51 -7.61
C SER A 18 -4.50 7.13 -8.97
N PHE A 19 -3.85 6.38 -9.87
CA PHE A 19 -3.56 6.83 -11.23
C PHE A 19 -4.84 7.14 -12.01
N LEU A 20 -5.83 6.25 -11.93
CA LEU A 20 -7.13 6.44 -12.60
C LEU A 20 -7.87 7.67 -12.07
N LEU A 21 -7.89 7.88 -10.75
CA LEU A 21 -8.55 9.04 -10.14
C LEU A 21 -7.86 10.36 -10.47
N ILE A 22 -6.52 10.37 -10.51
CA ILE A 22 -5.76 11.55 -10.95
C ILE A 22 -6.08 11.86 -12.42
N TYR A 23 -6.05 10.84 -13.29
CA TYR A 23 -6.39 11.01 -14.69
C TYR A 23 -7.80 11.56 -14.88
N LEU A 24 -8.80 11.02 -14.17
CA LEU A 24 -10.18 11.50 -14.22
C LEU A 24 -10.35 12.91 -13.62
N SER A 25 -9.58 13.25 -12.59
CA SER A 25 -9.62 14.58 -11.96
C SER A 25 -9.17 15.71 -12.88
N LEU A 26 -8.26 15.43 -13.82
CA LEU A 26 -7.79 16.40 -14.81
C LEU A 26 -8.87 16.81 -15.82
N TRP A 27 -9.85 15.94 -16.06
CA TRP A 27 -10.82 16.10 -17.13
C TRP A 27 -12.24 16.44 -16.67
N ILE A 28 -12.65 16.06 -15.45
CA ILE A 28 -14.09 15.92 -15.14
C ILE A 28 -14.60 16.79 -13.97
N ASN A 29 -13.97 16.82 -12.78
CA ASN A 29 -14.47 17.65 -11.65
C ASN A 29 -13.67 17.57 -10.32
N ALA A 30 -13.94 18.50 -9.39
CA ALA A 30 -13.42 18.51 -8.02
C ALA A 30 -13.89 17.31 -7.15
N ALA A 31 -15.01 16.68 -7.50
CA ALA A 31 -15.51 15.47 -6.83
C ALA A 31 -14.51 14.30 -6.86
N PHE A 32 -13.65 14.23 -7.89
CA PHE A 32 -12.60 13.22 -8.00
C PHE A 32 -11.45 13.44 -7.01
N VAL A 33 -11.26 14.68 -6.54
CA VAL A 33 -10.31 14.99 -5.45
C VAL A 33 -10.80 14.36 -4.15
N ILE A 34 -12.09 14.44 -3.84
CA ILE A 34 -12.69 13.79 -2.66
C ILE A 34 -12.56 12.27 -2.79
N ALA A 35 -12.87 11.71 -3.96
CA ALA A 35 -12.70 10.28 -4.23
C ALA A 35 -11.23 9.83 -4.05
N PHE A 36 -10.26 10.68 -4.42
CA PHE A 36 -8.84 10.42 -4.18
C PHE A 36 -8.52 10.32 -2.70
N PHE A 37 -9.01 11.24 -1.86
CA PHE A 37 -8.82 11.15 -0.40
C PHE A 37 -9.43 9.90 0.21
N VAL A 38 -10.67 9.54 -0.18
CA VAL A 38 -11.33 8.31 0.27
C VAL A 38 -10.53 7.08 -0.17
N ASN A 39 -10.00 7.08 -1.39
CA ASN A 39 -9.18 6.00 -1.91
C ASN A 39 -7.87 5.85 -1.11
N VAL A 40 -7.16 6.96 -0.84
CA VAL A 40 -5.95 6.96 -0.02
C VAL A 40 -6.23 6.41 1.39
N LEU A 41 -7.32 6.84 2.03
CA LEU A 41 -7.71 6.35 3.36
C LEU A 41 -8.03 4.85 3.34
N PHE A 42 -8.83 4.41 2.36
CA PHE A 42 -9.20 3.01 2.20
C PHE A 42 -7.97 2.10 2.05
N TRP A 43 -7.04 2.47 1.16
CA TRP A 43 -5.84 1.69 0.93
C TRP A 43 -4.84 1.76 2.07
N SER A 44 -4.69 2.92 2.71
CA SER A 44 -3.86 3.07 3.92
C SER A 44 -4.35 2.16 5.04
N TRP A 45 -5.67 2.08 5.24
CA TRP A 45 -6.26 1.19 6.23
C TRP A 45 -6.05 -0.29 5.87
N ARG A 46 -6.26 -0.64 4.59
CA ARG A 46 -6.06 -2.00 4.10
C ARG A 46 -4.61 -2.47 4.15
N LEU A 47 -3.64 -1.59 3.91
CA LEU A 47 -2.21 -1.94 3.99
C LEU A 47 -1.76 -2.11 5.44
N LYS A 48 -2.29 -1.31 6.39
CA LYS A 48 -2.01 -1.43 7.83
C LYS A 48 -2.46 -2.77 8.44
N THR A 49 -3.47 -3.42 7.87
CA THR A 49 -3.94 -4.72 8.38
C THR A 49 -3.08 -5.89 7.91
N VAL A 50 -2.16 -5.67 6.96
CA VAL A 50 -1.25 -6.71 6.49
C VAL A 50 -0.08 -6.87 7.47
N ARG A 51 -0.01 -8.05 8.09
CA ARG A 51 0.98 -8.41 9.11
C ARG A 51 1.85 -9.57 8.64
N CYS A 52 3.10 -9.57 9.09
CA CYS A 52 4.00 -10.68 8.88
C CYS A 52 3.42 -11.96 9.50
N ALA A 53 3.44 -13.06 8.76
CA ALA A 53 2.88 -14.33 9.23
C ALA A 53 3.68 -14.95 10.39
N GLN A 54 4.98 -14.66 10.49
CA GLN A 54 5.86 -15.22 11.52
C GLN A 54 5.92 -14.38 12.80
N CYS A 55 6.14 -13.07 12.68
CA CYS A 55 6.30 -12.20 13.85
C CYS A 55 5.10 -11.30 14.13
N GLY A 56 4.06 -11.31 13.28
CA GLY A 56 2.85 -10.50 13.47
C GLY A 56 3.06 -8.99 13.31
N SER A 57 4.28 -8.54 12.99
CA SER A 57 4.60 -7.13 12.81
C SER A 57 3.93 -6.56 11.55
N PRO A 58 3.49 -5.30 11.55
CA PRO A 58 2.94 -4.67 10.37
C PRO A 58 3.98 -4.64 9.24
N LEU A 59 3.56 -5.01 8.04
CA LEU A 59 4.40 -4.99 6.84
C LEU A 59 4.43 -3.62 6.17
N ALA A 60 3.35 -2.84 6.33
CA ALA A 60 3.29 -1.50 5.80
C ALA A 60 4.25 -0.58 6.59
N PRO A 61 5.06 0.25 5.89
CA PRO A 61 5.90 1.25 6.53
C PRO A 61 5.03 2.30 7.26
N PRO A 62 5.55 2.94 8.33
CA PRO A 62 4.81 3.92 9.12
C PRO A 62 4.38 5.14 8.29
N ILE A 63 3.29 5.79 8.71
CA ILE A 63 2.82 7.05 8.10
C ILE A 63 3.93 8.10 8.24
N GLY A 64 4.35 8.71 7.12
CA GLY A 64 5.46 9.66 7.06
C GLY A 64 6.78 9.07 6.57
N SER A 65 6.82 7.77 6.24
CA SER A 65 7.97 7.16 5.57
C SER A 65 8.21 7.79 4.21
N SER A 66 9.48 7.89 3.81
CA SER A 66 9.82 8.42 2.50
C SER A 66 9.25 7.55 1.38
N VAL A 67 8.94 8.14 0.23
CA VAL A 67 8.48 7.39 -0.95
C VAL A 67 9.46 6.26 -1.30
N VAL A 68 10.76 6.50 -1.07
CA VAL A 68 11.83 5.52 -1.28
C VAL A 68 11.67 4.32 -0.36
N ASP A 69 11.34 4.51 0.92
CA ASP A 69 11.11 3.40 1.87
C ASP A 69 9.88 2.58 1.51
N ILE A 70 8.84 3.23 0.97
CA ILE A 70 7.66 2.55 0.45
C ILE A 70 8.05 1.66 -0.74
N PHE A 71 8.83 2.17 -1.70
CA PHE A 71 9.36 1.37 -2.80
C PHE A 71 10.29 0.25 -2.32
N ARG A 72 11.11 0.50 -1.30
CA ARG A 72 12.00 -0.52 -0.73
C ARG A 72 11.22 -1.65 -0.08
N SER A 73 10.12 -1.33 0.61
CA SER A 73 9.21 -2.34 1.16
C SER A 73 8.53 -3.20 0.08
N PHE A 74 8.48 -2.73 -1.17
CA PHE A 74 7.96 -3.46 -2.32
C PHE A 74 8.92 -4.56 -2.81
N CYS A 75 10.21 -4.23 -2.83
CA CYS A 75 11.29 -5.13 -3.22
C CYS A 75 11.81 -6.00 -2.07
N ALA A 76 11.41 -5.70 -0.83
CA ALA A 76 11.80 -6.47 0.34
C ALA A 76 11.25 -7.91 0.24
N THR A 77 12.16 -8.88 0.21
CA THR A 77 11.87 -10.31 0.26
C THR A 77 11.81 -10.84 1.70
N GLU A 78 12.17 -10.01 2.67
CA GLU A 78 12.30 -10.36 4.08
C GLU A 78 11.59 -9.34 4.97
N CYS A 79 10.98 -9.81 6.05
CA CYS A 79 10.36 -8.92 7.02
C CYS A 79 11.44 -8.16 7.80
N GLY A 80 11.46 -6.82 7.73
CA GLY A 80 12.50 -6.01 8.37
C GLY A 80 12.59 -6.10 9.91
N ASN A 81 11.66 -6.79 10.57
CA ASN A 81 11.69 -7.01 12.02
C ASN A 81 12.20 -8.41 12.40
N CYS A 82 11.84 -9.45 11.64
CA CYS A 82 12.18 -10.84 11.95
C CYS A 82 13.05 -11.53 10.90
N ASN A 83 13.51 -10.81 9.86
CA ASN A 83 14.25 -11.29 8.67
C ASN A 83 13.67 -12.55 8.04
N SER A 84 12.37 -12.72 8.24
CA SER A 84 11.67 -13.93 7.85
C SER A 84 11.26 -13.78 6.39
N LYS A 85 11.49 -14.82 5.58
CA LYS A 85 11.14 -14.77 4.15
C LYS A 85 9.65 -14.52 3.99
N LEU A 86 9.33 -13.46 3.26
CA LEU A 86 7.98 -13.08 2.90
C LEU A 86 7.56 -13.88 1.66
N ASP A 87 7.35 -15.18 1.85
CA ASP A 87 6.80 -16.08 0.82
C ASP A 87 5.27 -16.05 0.83
#